data_AF-A0A9D4T283-F1
#
_entry.id   AF-A0A9D4T283-F1
#
_cell.length_a   1.000
_cell.length_b   1.000
_cell.length_c   1.000
_cell.angle_alpha   90.00
_cell.angle_beta   90.00
_cell.angle_gamma   90.00
#
_symmetry.space_group_name_H-M   'P 1'
#
loop_
_entity.id
_entity.type
_entity.pdbx_description
1 polymer ?
#
loop_
_entity_poly.entity_id
_entity_poly.type
_entity_poly.pdbx_seq_one_letter_code
_entity_poly.pdbx_strand_id
1 'polypeptide(L)'
;MVLAARLLGFEHLPCFAHTLNLTVQDGLKSSEELAAVLLKCKSIVRYVRSSCIATTKLREEQERVGKVPPLKLKQETPTRWNSIFYMLKRILDVGEALTLTLSKLPRAPSPLPAEDITVIEDVVELLEPFEEATKLVWR
;
A
#
# COMPACT_ATOMS: atom_id res chain seq x y z
N MET A 1 -21.41 11.71 -16.14
CA MET A 1 -22.42 10.73 -16.58
C MET A 1 -23.74 10.82 -15.80
N VAL A 2 -23.73 11.05 -14.48
CA VAL A 2 -24.95 11.21 -13.66
C VAL A 2 -25.93 12.28 -14.19
N LEU A 3 -25.42 13.47 -14.55
CA LEU A 3 -26.27 14.58 -15.03
C LEU A 3 -26.92 14.26 -16.39
N ALA A 4 -26.18 13.60 -17.30
CA ALA A 4 -26.69 13.21 -18.61
C ALA A 4 -27.75 12.10 -18.51
N ALA A 5 -27.55 11.09 -17.66
CA ALA A 5 -28.53 10.04 -17.42
C ALA A 5 -29.85 10.60 -16.88
N ARG A 6 -29.78 11.54 -15.91
CA ARG A 6 -30.96 12.24 -15.38
C ARG A 6 -31.71 13.04 -16.43
N LEU A 7 -31.01 13.79 -17.27
CA LEU A 7 -31.63 14.60 -18.34
C LEU A 7 -32.32 13.75 -19.41
N LEU A 8 -31.85 12.53 -19.62
CA LEU A 8 -32.40 11.59 -20.60
C LEU A 8 -33.45 10.62 -20.00
N GLY A 9 -33.80 10.77 -18.72
CA GLY A 9 -34.77 9.89 -18.04
C GLY A 9 -34.25 8.48 -17.78
N PHE A 10 -32.95 8.22 -17.92
CA PHE A 10 -32.35 6.94 -17.60
C PHE A 10 -32.04 6.83 -16.10
N GLU A 11 -32.35 5.68 -15.53
CA GLU A 11 -31.94 5.35 -14.17
C GLU A 11 -30.41 5.16 -14.12
N HIS A 12 -29.74 5.97 -13.31
CA HIS A 12 -28.29 5.89 -13.16
C HIS A 12 -27.92 4.77 -12.17
N LEU A 13 -27.39 3.67 -12.70
CA LEU A 13 -26.82 2.59 -11.89
C LEU A 13 -25.37 2.93 -11.51
N PRO A 14 -25.03 3.07 -10.21
CA PRO A 14 -23.66 3.35 -9.81
C PRO A 14 -22.75 2.15 -10.14
N CYS A 15 -21.55 2.45 -10.63
CA CYS A 15 -20.54 1.43 -10.90
C CYS A 15 -20.06 0.83 -9.58
N PHE A 16 -20.28 -0.48 -9.36
CA PHE A 16 -19.86 -1.18 -8.14
C PHE A 16 -18.38 -0.96 -7.82
N ALA A 17 -17.50 -1.06 -8.82
CA ALA A 17 -16.07 -0.81 -8.66
C ALA A 17 -15.75 0.61 -8.19
N HIS A 18 -16.50 1.60 -8.68
CA HIS A 18 -16.34 2.98 -8.25
C HIS A 18 -16.81 3.16 -6.81
N THR A 19 -17.98 2.61 -6.46
CA THR A 19 -18.52 2.64 -5.10
C THR A 19 -17.55 1.99 -4.12
N LEU A 20 -17.06 0.78 -4.43
CA LEU A 20 -16.10 0.05 -3.61
C LEU A 20 -14.82 0.87 -3.37
N ASN A 21 -14.28 1.46 -4.43
CA ASN A 21 -13.10 2.30 -4.31
C ASN A 21 -13.33 3.52 -3.41
N LEU A 22 -14.47 4.20 -3.52
CA LEU A 22 -14.80 5.31 -2.64
C LEU A 22 -14.94 4.86 -1.18
N THR A 23 -15.72 3.79 -0.94
CA THR A 23 -15.95 3.25 0.42
C THR A 23 -14.65 2.89 1.11
N VAL A 24 -13.75 2.16 0.45
CA VAL A 24 -12.46 1.78 1.06
C VAL A 24 -11.58 3.00 1.29
N GLN A 25 -11.51 3.95 0.33
CA GLN A 25 -10.72 5.16 0.52
C GLN A 25 -11.23 6.02 1.68
N ASP A 26 -12.54 6.09 1.89
CA ASP A 26 -13.12 6.86 2.98
C ASP A 26 -12.85 6.19 4.33
N GLY A 27 -12.95 4.85 4.41
CA GLY A 27 -12.55 4.10 5.60
C GLY A 27 -11.07 4.24 5.94
N LEU A 28 -10.18 4.22 4.94
CA LEU A 28 -8.74 4.42 5.18
C LEU A 28 -8.40 5.84 5.69
N LYS A 29 -9.28 6.82 5.47
CA LYS A 29 -9.11 8.20 5.96
C LYS A 29 -9.75 8.43 7.33
N SER A 30 -10.56 7.49 7.84
CA SER A 30 -11.32 7.71 9.08
C SER A 30 -10.50 7.48 10.35
N SER A 31 -9.28 6.95 10.25
CA SER A 31 -8.38 6.73 11.39
C SER A 31 -7.12 7.58 11.26
N GLU A 32 -6.89 8.45 12.25
CA GLU A 32 -5.68 9.28 12.33
C GLU A 32 -4.42 8.44 12.57
N GLU A 33 -4.55 7.39 13.39
CA GLU A 33 -3.48 6.42 13.64
C GLU A 33 -3.04 5.74 12.34
N LEU A 34 -4.01 5.23 11.57
CA LEU A 34 -3.72 4.63 10.26
C LEU A 34 -3.09 5.64 9.31
N ALA A 35 -3.60 6.88 9.28
CA ALA A 35 -3.01 7.93 8.44
C ALA A 35 -1.53 8.17 8.79
N ALA A 36 -1.17 8.18 10.08
CA ALA A 36 0.20 8.32 10.53
C ALA A 36 1.08 7.14 10.09
N VAL A 37 0.61 5.90 10.24
CA VAL A 37 1.30 4.68 9.79
C VAL A 37 1.51 4.68 8.28
N LEU A 38 0.49 5.06 7.51
CA LEU A 38 0.56 5.18 6.06
C LEU A 38 1.59 6.23 5.62
N LEU A 39 1.68 7.37 6.30
CA LEU A 39 2.69 8.39 6.01
C LEU A 39 4.12 7.87 6.22
N LYS A 40 4.37 7.14 7.32
CA LYS A 40 5.66 6.48 7.58
C LYS A 40 6.00 5.49 6.46
N CYS A 41 5.06 4.62 6.09
CA CYS A 41 5.22 3.67 5.00
C CYS A 41 5.56 4.35 3.67
N LYS A 42 4.82 5.42 3.30
CA LYS A 42 5.06 6.20 2.08
C LYS A 42 6.44 6.85 2.10
N SER A 43 6.89 7.36 3.24
CA SER A 43 8.22 7.97 3.40
C SER A 43 9.34 6.95 3.16
N ILE A 44 9.23 5.77 3.78
CA ILE A 44 10.19 4.67 3.61
C ILE A 44 10.26 4.23 2.13
N VAL A 45 9.10 3.97 1.52
CA VAL A 45 9.03 3.54 0.12
C VAL A 45 9.62 4.60 -0.81
N ARG A 46 9.29 5.88 -0.58
CA ARG A 46 9.84 7.01 -1.35
C ARG A 46 11.36 7.08 -1.21
N TYR A 47 11.87 7.01 0.02
CA TYR A 47 13.30 7.04 0.30
C TYR A 47 14.04 5.93 -0.47
N VAL A 48 13.62 4.67 -0.29
CA VAL A 48 14.29 3.53 -0.91
C VAL A 48 14.26 3.62 -2.43
N ARG A 49 13.10 3.94 -3.02
CA ARG A 49 12.93 4.02 -4.48
C ARG A 49 13.68 5.18 -5.12
N SER A 50 13.88 6.27 -4.39
CA SER A 50 14.58 7.46 -4.88
C SER A 50 16.11 7.35 -4.79
N SER A 51 16.63 6.40 -4.00
CA SER A 51 18.06 6.22 -3.76
C SER A 51 18.55 4.92 -4.39
N CYS A 52 19.45 5.02 -5.37
CA CYS A 52 20.12 3.84 -5.95
C CYS A 52 20.86 3.03 -4.87
N ILE A 53 21.50 3.71 -3.92
CA ILE A 53 22.21 3.07 -2.80
C ILE A 53 21.23 2.27 -1.94
N ALA A 54 20.09 2.87 -1.56
CA ALA A 54 19.10 2.19 -0.73
C ALA A 54 18.43 1.03 -1.46
N THR A 55 18.14 1.19 -2.76
CA THR A 55 17.58 0.12 -3.59
C THR A 55 18.53 -1.06 -3.73
N THR A 56 19.82 -0.81 -3.97
CA THR A 56 20.84 -1.87 -4.03
C THR A 56 21.01 -2.54 -2.68
N LYS A 57 21.08 -1.75 -1.60
CA LYS A 57 21.20 -2.29 -0.24
C LYS A 57 20.01 -3.19 0.13
N LEU A 58 18.78 -2.78 -0.19
CA LEU A 58 17.59 -3.60 0.04
C LEU A 58 17.64 -4.92 -0.74
N ARG A 59 18.19 -4.92 -1.95
CA ARG A 59 18.39 -6.14 -2.73
C ARG A 59 19.37 -7.08 -2.05
N GLU A 60 20.53 -6.57 -1.65
CA GLU A 60 21.55 -7.36 -0.95
C GLU A 60 21.01 -7.96 0.36
N GLU A 61 20.31 -7.16 1.16
CA GLU A 61 19.76 -7.64 2.43
C GLU A 61 18.63 -8.65 2.21
N GLN A 62 17.83 -8.53 1.12
CA GLN A 62 16.86 -9.56 0.73
C GLN A 62 17.55 -10.87 0.36
N GLU A 63 18.62 -10.84 -0.43
CA GLU A 63 19.38 -12.04 -0.79
C GLU A 63 20.00 -12.70 0.45
N ARG A 64 20.48 -11.89 1.42
CA ARG A 64 21.04 -12.38 2.69
C ARG A 64 20.01 -13.09 3.58
N VAL A 65 18.77 -12.62 3.61
CA VAL A 65 17.67 -13.29 4.35
C VAL A 65 16.97 -14.38 3.53
N GLY A 66 17.53 -14.77 2.39
CA GLY A 66 17.00 -15.85 1.54
C GLY A 66 15.81 -15.47 0.68
N LYS A 67 15.46 -14.19 0.55
CA LYS A 67 14.36 -13.69 -0.30
C LYS A 67 14.82 -13.55 -1.75
N VAL A 68 14.76 -14.66 -2.49
CA VAL A 68 15.14 -14.74 -3.92
C VAL A 68 13.94 -15.20 -4.76
N PRO A 69 13.53 -14.47 -5.81
CA PRO A 69 14.12 -13.22 -6.31
C PRO A 69 13.81 -12.01 -5.40
N PRO A 70 14.70 -11.02 -5.34
CA PRO A 70 14.50 -9.82 -4.54
C PRO A 70 13.30 -9.03 -5.04
N LEU A 71 12.50 -8.55 -4.10
CA LEU A 71 11.27 -7.82 -4.36
C LEU A 71 11.53 -6.31 -4.36
N LYS A 72 10.86 -5.59 -5.28
CA LYS A 72 10.85 -4.12 -5.29
C LYS A 72 9.68 -3.60 -4.45
N LEU A 73 9.91 -2.54 -3.69
CA LEU A 73 8.84 -1.81 -3.00
C LEU A 73 7.87 -1.18 -4.00
N LYS A 74 6.58 -1.23 -3.67
CA LYS A 74 5.49 -0.68 -4.49
C LYS A 74 5.09 0.67 -3.93
N GLN A 75 5.01 1.67 -4.80
CA GLN A 75 4.56 3.01 -4.43
C GLN A 75 3.04 3.08 -4.54
N GLU A 76 2.43 3.68 -3.52
CA GLU A 76 1.01 4.01 -3.50
C GLU A 76 0.65 5.06 -4.57
N THR A 77 -0.52 4.91 -5.17
CA THR A 77 -1.08 5.83 -6.16
C THR A 77 -2.47 6.29 -5.69
N PRO A 78 -2.71 7.59 -5.47
CA PRO A 78 -3.92 8.09 -4.79
C PRO A 78 -5.25 7.70 -5.43
N THR A 79 -5.23 7.36 -6.72
CA THR A 79 -6.44 7.13 -7.50
C THR A 79 -7.09 5.77 -7.24
N ARG A 80 -6.38 4.81 -6.62
CA ARG A 80 -6.91 3.45 -6.37
C ARG A 80 -6.51 2.95 -4.99
N TRP A 81 -7.51 2.54 -4.21
CA TRP A 81 -7.31 1.99 -2.87
C TRP A 81 -6.37 0.76 -2.88
N ASN A 82 -6.43 -0.07 -3.93
CA ASN A 82 -5.61 -1.29 -4.06
C ASN A 82 -4.10 -0.99 -4.00
N SER A 83 -3.69 0.21 -4.41
CA SER A 83 -2.28 0.59 -4.37
C SER A 83 -1.73 0.73 -2.95
N ILE A 84 -2.58 1.13 -1.98
CA ILE A 84 -2.26 1.13 -0.55
C ILE A 84 -2.06 -0.31 -0.09
N PHE A 85 -3.04 -1.18 -0.35
CA PHE A 85 -2.97 -2.60 -0.02
C PHE A 85 -1.68 -3.26 -0.53
N TYR A 86 -1.35 -3.04 -1.81
CA TYR A 86 -0.16 -3.62 -2.41
C TYR A 86 1.15 -3.04 -1.88
N MET A 87 1.18 -1.77 -1.49
CA MET A 87 2.34 -1.17 -0.83
C MET A 87 2.55 -1.80 0.55
N LEU A 88 1.49 -1.90 1.35
CA LEU A 88 1.53 -2.47 2.70
C LEU A 88 1.92 -3.95 2.69
N LYS A 89 1.25 -4.77 1.88
CA LYS A 89 1.58 -6.19 1.70
C LYS A 89 3.04 -6.37 1.28
N ARG A 90 3.56 -5.50 0.39
CA ARG A 90 4.96 -5.54 -0.03
C ARG A 90 5.93 -5.17 1.09
N ILE A 91 5.58 -4.24 1.98
CA ILE A 91 6.42 -3.88 3.13
C ILE A 91 6.54 -5.09 4.07
N LEU A 92 5.43 -5.76 4.37
CA LEU A 92 5.42 -6.98 5.18
C LEU A 92 6.28 -8.09 4.53
N ASP A 93 6.12 -8.30 3.21
CA ASP A 93 6.88 -9.33 2.46
C ASP A 93 8.41 -9.19 2.58
N VAL A 94 8.92 -7.98 2.79
CA VAL A 94 10.36 -7.67 2.84
C VAL A 94 10.80 -7.16 4.21
N GLY A 95 9.96 -7.27 5.24
CA GLY A 95 10.08 -6.56 6.52
C GLY A 95 11.46 -6.67 7.16
N GLU A 96 11.99 -7.89 7.31
CA GLU A 96 13.32 -8.12 7.91
C GLU A 96 14.44 -7.41 7.12
N ALA A 97 14.50 -7.65 5.81
CA ALA A 97 15.50 -7.03 4.94
C ALA A 97 15.37 -5.50 4.90
N LEU A 98 14.15 -4.98 4.97
CA LEU A 98 13.88 -3.54 5.00
C LEU A 98 14.38 -2.92 6.31
N THR A 99 14.10 -3.53 7.46
CA THR A 99 14.60 -3.07 8.77
C THR A 99 16.12 -3.06 8.82
N LEU A 100 16.77 -4.13 8.33
CA LEU A 100 18.24 -4.20 8.23
C LEU A 100 18.80 -3.12 7.31
N THR A 101 18.13 -2.85 6.18
CA THR A 101 18.55 -1.83 5.21
C THR A 101 18.47 -0.43 5.82
N LEU A 102 17.34 -0.08 6.45
CA LEU A 102 17.13 1.24 7.05
C LEU A 102 18.11 1.48 8.20
N SER A 103 18.38 0.47 9.02
CA SER A 103 19.32 0.56 10.15
C SER A 103 20.78 0.80 9.73
N LYS A 104 21.14 0.43 8.50
CA LYS A 104 22.52 0.55 7.97
C LYS A 104 22.79 1.85 7.22
N LEU A 105 21.77 2.67 6.96
CA LEU A 105 21.89 3.86 6.11
C LEU A 105 21.79 5.16 6.94
N PRO A 106 22.80 6.05 6.89
CA PRO A 106 22.92 7.20 7.82
C PRO A 106 21.89 8.32 7.63
N ARG A 107 20.98 8.21 6.65
CA ARG A 107 19.90 9.17 6.36
C ARG A 107 18.58 8.48 6.03
N ALA A 108 18.46 7.20 6.38
CA ALA A 108 17.21 6.49 6.20
C ALA A 108 16.17 6.95 7.23
N PRO A 109 14.87 6.91 6.87
CA PRO A 109 13.81 6.95 7.85
C PRO A 109 14.00 5.84 8.89
N SER A 110 13.49 6.06 10.10
CA SER A 110 13.48 5.02 11.13
C SER A 110 12.73 3.78 10.63
N PRO A 111 13.18 2.57 11.00
CA PRO A 111 12.39 1.36 10.79
C PRO A 111 10.99 1.49 11.41
N LEU A 112 10.04 0.72 10.87
CA LEU A 112 8.70 0.64 11.44
C LEU A 112 8.78 -0.07 12.80
N PRO A 113 8.23 0.51 13.87
CA PRO A 113 8.13 -0.14 15.16
C PRO A 113 7.06 -1.25 15.13
N ALA A 114 7.06 -2.12 16.14
CA ALA A 114 6.22 -3.32 16.14
C ALA A 114 4.73 -3.01 16.12
N GLU A 115 4.31 -1.96 16.82
CA GLU A 115 2.93 -1.47 16.84
C GLU A 115 2.44 -1.04 15.45
N ASP A 116 3.28 -0.34 14.68
CA ASP A 116 2.94 0.04 13.31
C ASP A 116 2.84 -1.20 12.42
N ILE A 117 3.68 -2.22 12.64
CA ILE A 117 3.64 -3.47 11.87
C ILE A 117 2.31 -4.20 12.12
N THR A 118 1.88 -4.31 13.37
CA THR A 118 0.58 -4.92 13.73
C THR A 118 -0.59 -4.19 13.05
N VAL A 119 -0.60 -2.85 13.06
CA VAL A 119 -1.62 -2.07 12.34
C VAL A 119 -1.60 -2.37 10.83
N ILE A 120 -0.42 -2.53 10.25
CA ILE A 120 -0.28 -2.87 8.82
C ILE A 120 -0.83 -4.28 8.54
N GLU A 121 -0.56 -5.25 9.40
CA GLU A 121 -1.07 -6.62 9.29
C GLU A 121 -2.60 -6.63 9.33
N ASP A 122 -3.21 -5.98 10.33
CA ASP A 122 -4.67 -5.88 10.48
C ASP A 122 -5.33 -5.25 9.26
N VAL A 123 -4.73 -4.17 8.73
CA VAL A 123 -5.26 -3.48 7.54
C VAL A 123 -5.12 -4.32 6.28
N VAL A 124 -4.01 -5.04 6.12
CA VAL A 124 -3.82 -5.94 4.97
C VAL A 124 -4.84 -7.06 5.02
N GLU A 125 -5.09 -7.67 6.17
CA GLU A 125 -6.11 -8.70 6.36
C GLU A 125 -7.51 -8.16 6.06
N LEU A 126 -7.86 -6.99 6.62
CA LEU A 126 -9.15 -6.35 6.39
C LEU A 126 -9.42 -6.04 4.91
N LEU A 127 -8.38 -5.62 4.18
CA LEU A 127 -8.50 -5.20 2.77
C LEU A 127 -8.45 -6.37 1.78
N GLU A 128 -7.99 -7.55 2.18
CA GLU A 128 -7.89 -8.73 1.32
C GLU A 128 -9.22 -9.13 0.65
N PRO A 129 -10.37 -9.24 1.35
CA PRO A 129 -11.64 -9.58 0.71
C PRO A 129 -12.11 -8.51 -0.30
N PHE A 130 -11.78 -7.23 -0.09
CA PHE A 130 -12.09 -6.16 -1.03
C PHE A 130 -11.27 -6.30 -2.32
N GLU A 131 -10.03 -6.79 -2.21
CA GLU A 131 -9.14 -7.01 -3.36
C GLU A 131 -9.66 -8.17 -4.20
N GLU A 132 -10.08 -9.25 -3.54
CA GLU A 132 -10.71 -10.40 -4.19
C GLU A 132 -12.00 -9.99 -4.91
N ALA A 133 -12.88 -9.23 -4.25
CA ALA A 133 -14.10 -8.70 -4.85
C ALA A 133 -13.79 -7.81 -6.08
N THR A 134 -12.75 -6.97 -5.98
CA THR A 134 -12.32 -6.12 -7.11
C THR A 134 -11.87 -6.96 -8.30
N LYS A 135 -11.12 -8.05 -8.07
CA LYS A 135 -10.66 -8.97 -9.13
C LYS A 135 -11.81 -9.75 -9.79
N LEU A 136 -12.93 -9.94 -9.10
CA LEU A 136 -14.11 -10.62 -9.66
C LEU A 136 -14.92 -9.71 -10.59
N VAL A 137 -14.98 -8.41 -10.29
CA VAL A 137 -15.80 -7.43 -11.03
C VAL A 137 -15.07 -6.88 -12.27
N TRP A 138 -13.74 -7.00 -12.34
CA TRP A 138 -12.90 -6.48 -13.43
C TRP A 138 -12.40 -7.54 -14.42
N ARG A 139 -13.15 -8.64 -14.62
CA ARG A 139 -12.87 -9.60 -15.70
C ARG A 139 -13.60 -9.27 -16.98
#